data_AF-A0A0F9B1Q6-F1
#
_entry.id   AF-A0A0F9B1Q6-F1
#
_cell.length_a   1.000
_cell.length_b   1.000
_cell.length_c   1.000
_cell.angle_alpha   90.00
_cell.angle_beta   90.00
_cell.angle_gamma   90.00
#
_symmetry.space_group_name_H-M   'P 1'
#
loop_
_entity.id
_entity.type
_entity.pdbx_description
1 polymer ?
#
loop_
_entity_poly.entity_id
_entity_poly.type
_entity_poly.pdbx_seq_one_letter_code
_entity_poly.pdbx_strand_id
1 'polypeptide(L)'
;MSIDDVTIAEARRRIRAAYDPNLLGMAGHKLAELLATHMARVQASGGRVLNWEDAQKNIAKATSILAEGDNSAGDNSVDDVDGLAEHFAGLVRTMLDHGHNLHDPRYLGHQVPAPVPIAGWFDAVGSVTNQVMAIYEMGPWASSVEEAMVRRLGSLIGFPPGEFAGMVTHGGSLANLTALLTARNVVLGDVWENGLGISTEAPKGTETPGTETSTGTPKGTVPFSLRENWDSPRHAPVLVAHAEAHYSVARAAGILGLGTRQIVRAELDRLGRIDPERLDRTLRRLRAENRPIVAVVACSCATPIGAFDPLQSIAEVCHKHDVWLHVAAAHG
;
A
#
# COMPACT_ATOMS: atom_id res chain seq x y z
N MET A 1 36.79 12.41 15.25
CA MET A 1 37.62 11.67 14.28
C MET A 1 37.70 12.54 13.04
N SER A 2 38.87 13.07 12.69
CA SER A 2 39.04 13.84 11.44
C SER A 2 38.97 12.84 10.29
N ILE A 3 38.05 13.03 9.34
CA ILE A 3 38.12 12.32 8.05
C ILE A 3 39.37 12.86 7.37
N ASP A 4 40.31 12.00 7.00
CA ASP A 4 41.52 12.44 6.29
C ASP A 4 41.21 12.74 4.81
N ASP A 5 42.05 13.57 4.18
CA ASP A 5 41.87 14.01 2.79
C ASP A 5 41.89 12.82 1.79
N VAL A 6 42.57 11.73 2.15
CA VAL A 6 42.63 10.49 1.36
C VAL A 6 41.25 9.83 1.31
N THR A 7 40.55 9.75 2.44
CA THR A 7 39.19 9.19 2.52
C THR A 7 38.20 10.02 1.71
N ILE A 8 38.33 11.35 1.72
CA ILE A 8 37.47 12.26 0.93
C ILE A 8 37.75 12.11 -0.58
N ALA A 9 39.02 12.00 -0.97
CA ALA A 9 39.39 11.79 -2.38
C ALA A 9 38.82 10.47 -2.92
N GLU A 10 38.90 9.40 -2.13
CA GLU A 10 38.36 8.10 -2.48
C GLU A 10 36.83 8.12 -2.61
N ALA A 11 36.13 8.74 -1.65
CA ALA A 11 34.69 8.92 -1.75
C ALA A 11 34.28 9.70 -3.02
N ARG A 12 35.04 10.73 -3.39
CA ARG A 12 34.80 11.48 -4.64
C ARG A 12 35.00 10.63 -5.89
N ARG A 13 35.99 9.73 -5.92
CA ARG A 13 36.18 8.80 -7.05
C ARG A 13 34.98 7.87 -7.21
N ARG A 14 34.54 7.24 -6.12
CA ARG A 14 33.35 6.36 -6.11
C ARG A 14 32.09 7.08 -6.57
N ILE A 15 31.87 8.31 -6.10
CA ILE A 15 30.75 9.14 -6.55
C ILE A 15 30.85 9.38 -8.05
N ARG A 16 32.01 9.80 -8.59
CA ARG A 16 32.16 10.02 -10.04
C ARG A 16 31.82 8.77 -10.85
N ALA A 17 32.32 7.61 -10.46
CA ALA A 17 32.01 6.34 -11.13
C ALA A 17 30.51 6.03 -11.09
N ALA A 18 29.84 6.24 -9.94
CA ALA A 18 28.40 6.01 -9.79
C ALA A 18 27.52 6.90 -10.68
N TYR A 19 28.02 8.07 -11.09
CA TYR A 19 27.34 9.00 -11.99
C TYR A 19 27.93 9.00 -13.42
N ASP A 20 28.80 8.03 -13.76
CA ASP A 20 29.38 7.94 -15.10
C ASP A 20 28.33 7.47 -16.13
N PRO A 21 28.01 8.28 -17.15
CA PRO A 21 27.05 7.90 -18.18
C PRO A 21 27.51 6.69 -19.03
N ASN A 22 28.82 6.44 -19.16
CA ASN A 22 29.32 5.26 -19.86
C ASN A 22 28.99 3.99 -19.08
N LEU A 23 29.22 4.01 -17.77
CA LEU A 23 28.84 2.91 -16.88
C LEU A 23 27.33 2.64 -16.96
N LEU A 24 26.51 3.69 -16.90
CA LEU A 24 25.05 3.57 -17.04
C LEU A 24 24.66 2.91 -18.38
N GLY A 25 25.26 3.36 -19.48
CA GLY A 25 24.99 2.80 -20.81
C GLY A 25 25.41 1.33 -20.94
N MET A 26 26.60 0.98 -20.46
CA MET A 26 27.13 -0.38 -20.53
C MET A 26 26.35 -1.35 -19.64
N ALA A 27 26.08 -0.96 -18.39
CA ALA A 27 25.24 -1.72 -17.47
C ALA A 27 23.82 -1.89 -18.04
N GLY A 28 23.26 -0.83 -18.67
CA GLY A 28 21.95 -0.87 -19.33
C GLY A 28 21.87 -1.90 -20.46
N HIS A 29 22.87 -1.96 -21.35
CA HIS A 29 22.92 -2.97 -22.42
C HIS A 29 22.97 -4.39 -21.85
N LYS A 30 23.83 -4.64 -20.86
CA LYS A 30 23.95 -5.94 -20.20
C LYS A 30 22.64 -6.33 -19.50
N LEU A 31 22.00 -5.40 -18.79
CA LEU A 31 20.71 -5.63 -18.14
C LEU A 31 19.64 -6.05 -19.15
N ALA A 32 19.55 -5.34 -20.27
CA ALA A 32 18.57 -5.62 -21.31
C ALA A 32 18.73 -7.03 -21.89
N GLU A 33 19.97 -7.43 -22.20
CA GLU A 33 20.28 -8.76 -22.71
C GLU A 33 19.96 -9.87 -21.69
N LEU A 34 20.34 -9.67 -20.43
CA LEU A 34 20.09 -10.64 -19.35
C LEU A 34 18.59 -10.82 -19.09
N LEU A 35 17.83 -9.72 -19.02
CA LEU A 35 16.38 -9.78 -18.83
C LEU A 35 15.69 -10.44 -20.01
N ALA A 36 16.06 -10.10 -21.24
CA ALA A 36 15.48 -10.73 -22.45
C ALA A 36 15.74 -12.25 -22.48
N THR A 37 16.99 -12.66 -22.20
CA THR A 37 17.38 -14.07 -22.14
C THR A 37 16.62 -14.81 -21.05
N HIS A 38 16.54 -14.22 -19.85
CA HIS A 38 15.82 -14.81 -18.73
C HIS A 38 14.32 -14.93 -19.01
N MET A 39 13.68 -13.91 -19.59
CA MET A 39 12.27 -13.95 -19.97
C MET A 39 11.98 -15.05 -20.99
N ALA A 40 12.78 -15.14 -22.06
CA ALA A 40 12.62 -16.18 -23.06
C ALA A 40 12.70 -17.59 -22.45
N ARG A 41 13.64 -17.81 -21.53
CA ARG A 41 13.78 -19.07 -20.79
C ARG A 41 12.56 -19.35 -19.91
N VAL A 42 12.16 -18.38 -19.08
CA VAL A 42 11.11 -18.55 -18.07
C VAL A 42 9.73 -18.75 -18.72
N GLN A 43 9.41 -17.98 -19.76
CA GLN A 43 8.14 -18.11 -20.47
C GLN A 43 8.01 -19.46 -21.21
N ALA A 44 9.14 -20.06 -21.59
CA ALA A 44 9.20 -21.42 -22.13
C ALA A 44 9.21 -22.51 -21.03
N SER A 45 8.93 -22.15 -19.77
CA SER A 45 9.01 -23.04 -18.61
C SER A 45 10.38 -23.72 -18.43
N GLY A 46 11.44 -23.03 -18.87
CA GLY A 46 12.83 -23.49 -18.77
C GLY A 46 13.37 -23.38 -17.35
N GLY A 47 13.10 -24.38 -16.50
CA GLY A 47 13.65 -24.49 -15.15
C GLY A 47 12.58 -24.67 -14.08
N ARG A 48 12.87 -24.18 -12.87
CA ARG A 48 11.94 -24.21 -11.72
C ARG A 48 11.13 -22.93 -11.67
N VAL A 49 9.85 -23.02 -11.31
CA VAL A 49 9.01 -21.85 -11.03
C VAL A 49 9.56 -21.06 -9.83
N LEU A 50 10.00 -21.78 -8.80
CA LEU A 50 10.61 -21.25 -7.60
C LEU A 50 12.03 -21.77 -7.49
N ASN A 51 13.01 -20.87 -7.56
CA ASN A 51 14.41 -21.18 -7.28
C ASN A 51 14.66 -21.19 -5.76
N TRP A 52 13.97 -22.10 -5.06
CA TRP A 52 14.07 -22.19 -3.61
C TRP A 52 15.48 -22.56 -3.17
N GLU A 53 15.97 -21.87 -2.15
CA GLU A 53 17.17 -22.21 -1.40
C GLU A 53 16.99 -21.78 0.05
N ASP A 54 17.70 -22.44 0.96
CA ASP A 54 17.69 -22.08 2.37
C ASP A 54 18.14 -20.62 2.59
N ALA A 55 17.41 -19.91 3.45
CA ALA A 55 17.66 -18.49 3.70
C ALA A 55 19.08 -18.22 4.20
N GLN A 56 19.67 -19.11 5.03
CA GLN A 56 21.02 -18.93 5.54
C GLN A 56 22.07 -19.00 4.43
N LYS A 57 21.86 -19.85 3.42
CA LYS A 57 22.77 -19.93 2.27
C LYS A 57 22.67 -18.68 1.40
N ASN A 58 21.46 -18.17 1.15
CA ASN A 58 21.27 -16.92 0.41
C ASN A 58 21.90 -15.74 1.17
N ILE A 59 21.75 -15.68 2.49
CA ILE A 59 22.41 -14.67 3.34
C ILE A 59 23.92 -14.80 3.25
N ALA A 60 24.49 -16.00 3.41
CA ALA A 60 25.93 -16.23 3.33
C ALA A 60 26.51 -15.78 1.98
N LYS A 61 25.80 -16.09 0.88
CA LYS A 61 26.19 -15.66 -0.46
C LYS A 61 26.15 -14.15 -0.62
N ALA A 62 25.06 -13.50 -0.17
CA ALA A 62 24.95 -12.04 -0.21
C ALA A 62 26.06 -11.36 0.63
N THR A 63 26.39 -11.91 1.80
CA THR A 63 27.49 -11.43 2.65
C THR A 63 28.85 -11.56 1.97
N SER A 64 29.13 -12.66 1.25
CA SER A 64 30.37 -12.81 0.47
C SER A 64 30.49 -11.74 -0.60
N ILE A 65 29.42 -11.50 -1.36
CA ILE A 65 29.39 -10.48 -2.43
C ILE A 65 29.65 -9.08 -1.87
N LEU A 66 29.04 -8.74 -0.72
CA LEU A 66 29.29 -7.46 -0.05
C LEU A 66 30.75 -7.32 0.41
N ALA A 67 31.30 -8.37 1.02
CA ALA A 67 32.69 -8.38 1.49
C ALA A 67 33.70 -8.26 0.33
N GLU A 68 33.44 -8.91 -0.80
CA GLU A 68 34.23 -8.78 -2.03
C GLU A 68 34.20 -7.34 -2.56
N GLY A 69 33.03 -6.69 -2.54
CA GLY A 69 32.87 -5.29 -2.90
C GLY A 69 33.68 -4.34 -2.01
N ASP A 70 33.65 -4.54 -0.70
CA ASP A 70 34.39 -3.71 0.27
C ASP A 70 35.91 -3.83 0.07
N ASN A 71 36.40 -5.04 -0.20
CA ASN A 71 37.82 -5.28 -0.45
C ASN A 71 38.30 -4.70 -1.79
N SER A 72 37.41 -4.65 -2.79
CA SER A 72 37.72 -4.12 -4.13
C SER A 72 37.70 -2.59 -4.17
N ALA A 73 37.03 -1.94 -3.21
CA ALA A 73 36.87 -0.50 -3.16
C ALA A 73 38.14 0.28 -2.74
N GLY A 74 39.23 -0.41 -2.37
CA GLY A 74 40.53 0.20 -2.05
C GLY A 74 41.53 0.26 -3.21
N ASP A 75 41.21 -0.37 -4.35
CA ASP A 75 42.04 -0.41 -5.55
C ASP A 75 41.51 0.59 -6.61
N ASN A 76 42.27 0.90 -7.66
CA ASN A 76 41.84 1.72 -8.81
C ASN A 76 40.69 1.06 -9.65
N SER A 77 39.95 0.11 -9.06
CA SER A 77 38.86 -0.66 -9.65
C SER A 77 37.66 0.20 -10.05
N VAL A 78 37.49 1.38 -9.45
CA VAL A 78 36.41 2.32 -9.78
C VAL A 78 36.60 3.05 -11.11
N ASP A 79 37.82 3.03 -11.65
CA ASP A 79 38.12 3.59 -12.98
C ASP A 79 37.93 2.54 -14.10
N ASP A 80 37.74 1.26 -13.75
CA ASP A 80 37.45 0.16 -14.69
C ASP A 80 35.93 0.03 -14.93
N VAL A 81 35.42 0.85 -15.85
CA VAL A 81 34.00 0.87 -16.23
C VAL A 81 33.52 -0.49 -16.75
N ASP A 82 34.36 -1.21 -17.49
CA ASP A 82 34.04 -2.55 -18.03
C ASP A 82 33.86 -3.56 -16.91
N GLY A 83 34.81 -3.58 -15.97
CA GLY A 83 34.77 -4.42 -14.76
C GLY A 83 33.55 -4.11 -13.89
N LEU A 84 33.24 -2.83 -13.66
CA LEU A 84 32.05 -2.42 -12.91
C LEU A 84 30.75 -2.86 -13.59
N ALA A 85 30.65 -2.71 -14.92
CA ALA A 85 29.48 -3.15 -15.68
C ALA A 85 29.32 -4.68 -15.64
N GLU A 86 30.41 -5.44 -15.66
CA GLU A 86 30.37 -6.91 -15.52
C GLU A 86 30.01 -7.34 -14.09
N HIS A 87 30.52 -6.64 -13.08
CA HIS A 87 30.12 -6.88 -11.69
C HIS A 87 28.61 -6.66 -11.50
N PHE A 88 28.08 -5.55 -12.03
CA PHE A 88 26.63 -5.28 -12.07
C PHE A 88 25.86 -6.42 -12.75
N ALA A 89 26.32 -6.90 -13.92
CA ALA A 89 25.72 -8.04 -14.60
C ALA A 89 25.75 -9.33 -13.74
N GLY A 90 26.81 -9.55 -12.97
CA GLY A 90 26.90 -10.63 -11.98
C GLY A 90 25.85 -10.54 -10.87
N LEU A 91 25.57 -9.35 -10.36
CA LEU A 91 24.51 -9.10 -9.38
C LEU A 91 23.13 -9.39 -9.98
N VAL A 92 22.88 -8.93 -11.21
CA VAL A 92 21.64 -9.21 -11.95
C VAL A 92 21.44 -10.71 -12.13
N ARG A 93 22.44 -11.45 -12.62
CA ARG A 93 22.37 -12.91 -12.76
C ARG A 93 22.06 -13.60 -11.44
N THR A 94 22.73 -13.17 -10.36
CA THR A 94 22.47 -13.71 -9.02
C THR A 94 21.01 -13.52 -8.62
N MET A 95 20.44 -12.32 -8.79
CA MET A 95 19.04 -12.06 -8.49
C MET A 95 18.09 -12.92 -9.34
N LEU A 96 18.34 -13.05 -10.64
CA LEU A 96 17.51 -13.84 -11.56
C LEU A 96 17.57 -15.35 -11.27
N ASP A 97 18.70 -15.86 -10.81
CA ASP A 97 18.88 -17.30 -10.54
C ASP A 97 18.35 -17.73 -9.17
N HIS A 98 18.15 -16.80 -8.23
CA HIS A 98 17.65 -17.09 -6.87
C HIS A 98 16.23 -16.54 -6.64
N GLY A 99 15.68 -15.81 -7.63
CA GLY A 99 14.35 -15.21 -7.58
C GLY A 99 13.21 -16.16 -7.97
N HIS A 100 11.99 -15.66 -7.81
CA HIS A 100 10.76 -16.30 -8.30
C HIS A 100 10.58 -16.02 -9.79
N ASN A 101 10.30 -17.07 -10.58
CA ASN A 101 10.04 -16.95 -12.01
C ASN A 101 8.53 -16.74 -12.24
N LEU A 102 8.03 -15.53 -11.94
CA LEU A 102 6.59 -15.20 -12.03
C LEU A 102 6.04 -15.30 -13.45
N HIS A 103 6.87 -15.11 -14.48
CA HIS A 103 6.46 -15.24 -15.89
C HIS A 103 6.41 -16.69 -16.38
N ASP A 104 6.73 -17.68 -15.53
CA ASP A 104 6.53 -19.09 -15.87
C ASP A 104 5.02 -19.40 -15.90
N PRO A 105 4.47 -19.96 -16.99
CA PRO A 105 3.05 -20.29 -17.09
C PRO A 105 2.53 -21.23 -15.99
N ARG A 106 3.43 -21.93 -15.29
CA ARG A 106 3.11 -22.85 -14.19
C ARG A 106 3.01 -22.17 -12.83
N TYR A 107 3.26 -20.86 -12.73
CA TYR A 107 3.15 -20.12 -11.47
C TYR A 107 1.69 -19.93 -11.04
N LEU A 108 1.33 -20.50 -9.88
CA LEU A 108 0.01 -20.39 -9.25
C LEU A 108 0.10 -20.10 -7.74
N GLY A 109 1.24 -19.55 -7.27
CA GLY A 109 1.60 -19.56 -5.85
C GLY A 109 0.91 -18.49 -4.99
N HIS A 110 0.80 -17.26 -5.49
CA HIS A 110 0.20 -16.14 -4.76
C HIS A 110 -0.54 -15.20 -5.71
N GLN A 111 -1.33 -14.28 -5.13
CA GLN A 111 -1.97 -13.16 -5.84
C GLN A 111 -0.94 -12.06 -6.19
N VAL A 112 0.17 -12.45 -6.82
CA VAL A 112 1.23 -11.57 -7.30
C VAL A 112 1.31 -11.78 -8.81
N PRO A 113 0.80 -10.84 -9.62
CA PRO A 113 0.82 -11.00 -11.07
C PRO A 113 2.23 -10.84 -11.62
N ALA A 114 2.53 -11.55 -12.71
CA ALA A 114 3.73 -11.26 -13.49
C ALA A 114 3.66 -9.82 -14.03
N PRO A 115 4.68 -8.98 -13.80
CA PRO A 115 4.65 -7.60 -14.27
C PRO A 115 4.73 -7.55 -15.80
N VAL A 116 4.19 -6.48 -16.39
CA VAL A 116 4.37 -6.19 -17.81
C VAL A 116 5.82 -5.72 -18.03
N PRO A 117 6.68 -6.44 -18.79
CA PRO A 117 8.11 -6.12 -18.85
C PRO A 117 8.43 -4.70 -19.33
N ILE A 118 7.69 -4.21 -20.34
CA ILE A 118 7.88 -2.85 -20.85
C ILE A 118 7.54 -1.77 -19.81
N ALA A 119 6.63 -2.05 -18.88
CA ALA A 119 6.32 -1.14 -17.78
C ALA A 119 7.49 -1.05 -16.78
N GLY A 120 8.20 -2.16 -16.54
CA GLY A 120 9.42 -2.15 -15.72
C GLY A 120 10.53 -1.31 -16.33
N TRP A 121 10.68 -1.33 -17.67
CA TRP A 121 11.60 -0.42 -18.35
C TRP A 121 11.21 1.05 -18.21
N PHE A 122 9.92 1.36 -18.27
CA PHE A 122 9.45 2.71 -18.05
C PHE A 122 9.68 3.18 -16.61
N ASP A 123 9.48 2.29 -15.62
CA ASP A 123 9.75 2.56 -14.20
C ASP A 123 11.23 2.91 -13.93
N ALA A 124 12.15 2.37 -14.73
CA ALA A 124 13.57 2.73 -14.65
C ALA A 124 13.82 4.23 -14.90
N VAL A 125 12.98 4.90 -15.73
CA VAL A 125 13.08 6.34 -15.94
C VAL A 125 12.83 7.09 -14.63
N GLY A 126 11.79 6.71 -13.89
CA GLY A 126 11.49 7.30 -12.57
C GLY A 126 12.57 6.99 -11.54
N SER A 127 13.06 5.75 -11.53
CA SER A 127 14.11 5.30 -10.60
C SER A 127 15.45 6.01 -10.81
N VAL A 128 15.83 6.28 -12.06
CA VAL A 128 17.10 6.96 -12.40
C VAL A 128 17.00 8.48 -12.26
N THR A 129 15.86 9.07 -12.63
CA THR A 129 15.71 10.55 -12.65
C THR A 129 15.09 11.13 -11.38
N ASN A 130 14.58 10.29 -10.48
CA ASN A 130 13.98 10.67 -9.20
C ASN A 130 12.83 11.71 -9.33
N GLN A 131 11.70 11.29 -9.89
CA GLN A 131 10.50 12.13 -10.10
C GLN A 131 9.63 12.21 -8.84
N VAL A 132 10.01 13.04 -7.86
CA VAL A 132 9.29 13.15 -6.57
C VAL A 132 7.99 13.96 -6.70
N MET A 133 6.90 13.48 -6.09
CA MET A 133 5.55 14.09 -6.21
C MET A 133 5.05 14.77 -4.92
N ALA A 134 5.95 15.34 -4.10
CA ALA A 134 5.55 15.99 -2.83
C ALA A 134 4.80 17.32 -3.06
N ILE A 135 5.23 18.10 -4.05
CA ILE A 135 4.54 19.28 -4.58
C ILE A 135 4.70 19.29 -6.11
N TYR A 136 3.82 20.00 -6.81
CA TYR A 136 3.81 19.99 -8.28
C TYR A 136 5.16 20.36 -8.92
N GLU A 137 5.88 21.34 -8.37
CA GLU A 137 7.19 21.78 -8.87
C GLU A 137 8.25 20.66 -8.87
N MET A 138 8.18 19.71 -7.93
CA MET A 138 9.17 18.64 -7.80
C MET A 138 9.00 17.50 -8.82
N GLY A 139 7.81 17.38 -9.41
CA GLY A 139 7.47 16.28 -10.31
C GLY A 139 6.28 16.60 -11.21
N PRO A 140 6.35 17.67 -12.03
CA PRO A 140 5.17 18.22 -12.72
C PRO A 140 4.54 17.21 -13.68
N TRP A 141 5.37 16.42 -14.37
CA TRP A 141 4.89 15.38 -15.27
C TRP A 141 4.24 14.22 -14.51
N ALA A 142 4.92 13.66 -13.51
CA ALA A 142 4.44 12.52 -12.74
C ALA A 142 3.12 12.83 -12.02
N SER A 143 3.03 14.00 -11.36
CA SER A 143 1.80 14.46 -10.71
C SER A 143 0.65 14.67 -11.70
N SER A 144 0.93 15.20 -12.90
CA SER A 144 -0.09 15.37 -13.94
C SER A 144 -0.60 14.04 -14.49
N VAL A 145 0.29 13.07 -14.66
CA VAL A 145 -0.07 11.71 -15.11
C VAL A 145 -0.90 11.00 -14.05
N GLU A 146 -0.55 11.10 -12.77
CA GLU A 146 -1.35 10.54 -11.66
C GLU A 146 -2.78 11.10 -11.70
N GLU A 147 -2.94 12.42 -11.77
CA GLU A 147 -4.24 13.06 -11.85
C GLU A 147 -5.05 12.61 -13.09
N ALA A 148 -4.40 12.50 -14.25
CA ALA A 148 -5.03 12.01 -15.47
C ALA A 148 -5.46 10.53 -15.34
N MET A 149 -4.64 9.70 -14.70
CA MET A 149 -4.97 8.29 -14.42
C MET A 149 -6.15 8.17 -13.46
N VAL A 150 -6.18 8.94 -12.38
CA VAL A 150 -7.29 8.99 -11.42
C VAL A 150 -8.59 9.36 -12.15
N ARG A 151 -8.57 10.43 -12.97
CA ARG A 151 -9.74 10.86 -13.75
C ARG A 151 -10.24 9.77 -14.69
N ARG A 152 -9.33 9.10 -15.39
CA ARG A 152 -9.67 7.99 -16.29
C ARG A 152 -10.27 6.82 -15.52
N LEU A 153 -9.66 6.41 -14.41
CA LEU A 153 -10.13 5.27 -13.62
C LEU A 153 -11.50 5.56 -13.00
N GLY A 154 -11.71 6.74 -12.42
CA GLY A 154 -13.02 7.13 -11.88
C GLY A 154 -14.11 7.16 -12.95
N SER A 155 -13.78 7.62 -14.17
CA SER A 155 -14.71 7.57 -15.30
C SER A 155 -15.08 6.13 -15.72
N LEU A 156 -14.11 5.20 -15.67
CA LEU A 156 -14.36 3.78 -15.95
C LEU A 156 -15.20 3.09 -14.87
N ILE A 157 -15.03 3.50 -13.60
CA ILE A 157 -15.88 3.04 -12.49
C ILE A 157 -17.31 3.60 -12.61
N GLY A 158 -17.47 4.72 -13.31
CA GLY A 158 -18.76 5.41 -13.52
C GLY A 158 -19.00 6.58 -12.56
N PHE A 159 -17.95 7.13 -11.94
CA PHE A 159 -18.06 8.30 -11.07
C PHE A 159 -18.23 9.59 -11.89
N PRO A 160 -19.09 10.54 -11.45
CA PRO A 160 -19.26 11.81 -12.12
C PRO A 160 -17.96 12.64 -12.11
N PRO A 161 -17.53 13.21 -13.24
CA PRO A 161 -16.35 14.07 -13.30
C PRO A 161 -16.44 15.23 -12.31
N GLY A 162 -15.39 15.43 -11.50
CA GLY A 162 -15.33 16.49 -10.50
C GLY A 162 -15.95 16.16 -9.14
N GLU A 163 -16.60 15.00 -9.00
CA GLU A 163 -17.19 14.54 -7.72
C GLU A 163 -16.34 13.48 -7.01
N PHE A 164 -15.17 13.13 -7.54
CA PHE A 164 -14.23 12.17 -6.94
C PHE A 164 -12.80 12.69 -6.97
N ALA A 165 -12.01 12.18 -6.03
CA ALA A 165 -10.57 12.38 -5.96
C ALA A 165 -9.90 11.03 -5.67
N GLY A 166 -8.60 10.93 -5.93
CA GLY A 166 -7.83 9.73 -5.71
C GLY A 166 -6.34 10.02 -5.74
N MET A 167 -5.56 9.04 -5.31
CA MET A 167 -4.09 9.07 -5.34
C MET A 167 -3.57 7.65 -5.51
N VAL A 168 -2.39 7.48 -6.11
CA VAL A 168 -1.74 6.16 -6.17
C VAL A 168 -1.09 5.88 -4.82
N THR A 169 -1.15 4.62 -4.39
CA THR A 169 -0.53 4.17 -3.14
C THR A 169 0.40 3.00 -3.40
N HIS A 170 1.35 2.78 -2.49
CA HIS A 170 2.30 1.67 -2.58
C HIS A 170 1.64 0.36 -2.13
N GLY A 171 0.69 -0.13 -2.95
CA GLY A 171 -0.04 -1.37 -2.74
C GLY A 171 -1.39 -1.20 -2.02
N GLY A 172 -2.28 -2.19 -2.21
CA GLY A 172 -3.67 -2.14 -1.72
C GLY A 172 -3.83 -2.07 -0.20
N SER A 173 -2.79 -2.44 0.57
CA SER A 173 -2.81 -2.25 2.03
C SER A 173 -2.82 -0.79 2.43
N LEU A 174 -2.02 0.06 1.76
CA LEU A 174 -2.05 1.51 1.99
C LEU A 174 -3.31 2.13 1.41
N ALA A 175 -3.82 1.66 0.27
CA ALA A 175 -5.13 2.10 -0.23
C ALA A 175 -6.26 1.86 0.80
N ASN A 176 -6.31 0.67 1.41
CA ASN A 176 -7.27 0.37 2.49
C ASN A 176 -7.05 1.26 3.71
N LEU A 177 -5.80 1.50 4.12
CA LEU A 177 -5.50 2.39 5.24
C LEU A 177 -5.97 3.82 4.96
N THR A 178 -5.65 4.37 3.78
CA THR A 178 -6.05 5.71 3.36
C THR A 178 -7.58 5.84 3.28
N ALA A 179 -8.27 4.88 2.67
CA ALA A 179 -9.73 4.90 2.58
C ALA A 179 -10.40 4.87 3.96
N LEU A 180 -9.91 4.02 4.88
CA LEU A 180 -10.44 3.91 6.23
C LEU A 180 -10.06 5.11 7.10
N LEU A 181 -8.91 5.74 6.87
CA LEU A 181 -8.53 7.00 7.49
C LEU A 181 -9.51 8.11 7.10
N THR A 182 -9.84 8.22 5.81
CA THR A 182 -10.84 9.16 5.31
C THR A 182 -12.20 8.90 5.93
N ALA A 183 -12.68 7.65 5.90
CA ALA A 183 -13.96 7.29 6.50
C ALA A 183 -14.00 7.63 8.01
N ARG A 184 -12.93 7.33 8.75
CA ARG A 184 -12.81 7.66 10.17
C ARG A 184 -12.91 9.17 10.41
N ASN A 185 -12.18 9.98 9.65
CA ASN A 185 -12.18 11.43 9.83
C ASN A 185 -13.53 12.06 9.45
N VAL A 186 -14.22 11.53 8.44
CA VAL A 186 -15.56 11.99 8.05
C VAL A 186 -16.59 11.66 9.14
N VAL A 187 -16.60 10.41 9.63
CA VAL A 187 -17.59 9.92 10.60
C VAL A 187 -17.32 10.44 12.01
N LEU A 188 -16.04 10.51 12.40
CA LEU A 188 -15.60 10.91 13.74
C LEU A 188 -15.04 12.35 13.79
N GLY A 189 -15.32 13.19 12.80
CA GLY A 189 -15.05 14.64 12.80
C GLY A 189 -13.64 15.03 13.25
N ASP A 190 -13.54 15.59 14.45
CA ASP A 190 -12.35 16.16 15.09
C ASP A 190 -11.28 15.14 15.54
N VAL A 191 -11.46 13.84 15.25
CA VAL A 191 -10.49 12.78 15.59
C VAL A 191 -9.07 13.05 15.06
N TRP A 192 -8.95 13.87 14.01
CA TRP A 192 -7.66 14.28 13.46
C TRP A 192 -6.87 15.17 14.42
N GLU A 193 -7.55 16.04 15.15
CA GLU A 193 -6.94 17.03 16.06
C GLU A 193 -6.89 16.51 17.50
N ASN A 194 -7.97 15.86 17.94
CA ASN A 194 -8.17 15.48 19.34
C ASN A 194 -7.91 13.98 19.62
N GLY A 195 -7.62 13.20 18.58
CA GLY A 195 -7.52 11.74 18.69
C GLY A 195 -8.85 11.08 19.03
N LEU A 196 -8.82 9.78 19.32
CA LEU A 196 -10.03 8.98 19.61
C LEU A 196 -10.55 9.13 21.05
N GLY A 197 -9.85 9.87 21.91
CA GLY A 197 -10.19 9.99 23.33
C GLY A 197 -10.02 8.68 24.10
N ILE A 198 -8.86 8.49 24.72
CA ILE A 198 -8.74 7.65 25.92
C ILE A 198 -8.52 8.65 27.05
N SER A 199 -9.59 9.09 27.72
CA SER A 199 -9.37 9.77 28.99
C SER A 199 -8.94 8.72 30.00
N THR A 200 -7.73 8.84 30.55
CA THR A 200 -7.31 8.05 31.71
C THR A 200 -7.67 8.75 33.02
N GLU A 201 -8.38 9.88 32.98
CA GLU A 201 -8.73 10.67 34.15
C GLU A 201 -10.26 10.77 34.32
N ALA A 202 -10.72 10.53 35.55
CA ALA A 202 -12.11 10.65 35.96
C ALA A 202 -12.65 12.07 35.73
N PRO A 203 -13.93 12.24 35.35
CA PRO A 203 -14.47 13.53 34.96
C PRO A 203 -14.42 14.53 36.12
N LYS A 204 -13.68 15.62 35.94
CA LYS A 204 -13.76 16.80 36.79
C LYS A 204 -14.73 17.80 36.16
N GLY A 205 -15.82 18.05 36.87
CA GLY A 205 -16.52 19.35 36.94
C GLY A 205 -17.01 19.95 35.62
N THR A 206 -18.32 19.99 35.47
CA THR A 206 -19.05 20.75 34.45
C THR A 206 -18.58 22.21 34.34
N GLU A 207 -17.98 22.57 33.20
CA GLU A 207 -17.95 23.95 32.71
C GLU A 207 -18.46 23.97 31.26
N THR A 208 -19.52 24.74 31.03
CA THR A 208 -20.16 24.98 29.73
C THR A 208 -19.28 25.83 28.81
N PRO A 209 -19.02 25.42 27.55
CA PRO A 209 -18.48 26.31 26.53
C PRO A 209 -19.60 26.99 25.73
N GLY A 210 -19.33 28.26 25.41
CA GLY A 210 -20.20 29.19 24.71
C GLY A 210 -20.46 28.87 23.23
N THR A 211 -21.40 29.63 22.70
CA THR A 211 -21.97 29.59 21.36
C THR A 211 -21.01 30.13 20.31
N GLU A 212 -20.56 29.28 19.38
CA GLU A 212 -19.99 29.72 18.11
C GLU A 212 -20.57 28.98 16.91
N THR A 213 -20.64 29.72 15.81
CA THR A 213 -21.55 29.61 14.67
C THR A 213 -21.29 28.43 13.74
N SER A 214 -22.35 27.69 13.42
CA SER A 214 -22.33 26.55 12.50
C SER A 214 -22.18 26.98 11.04
N THR A 215 -21.19 26.42 10.35
CA THR A 215 -21.27 26.19 8.90
C THR A 215 -21.28 24.68 8.64
N GLY A 216 -22.39 24.21 8.06
CA GLY A 216 -22.62 22.90 7.45
C GLY A 216 -21.84 21.69 7.95
N THR A 217 -22.17 21.15 9.12
CA THR A 217 -21.73 19.80 9.53
C THR A 217 -22.41 18.75 8.63
N PRO A 218 -21.68 17.78 8.05
CA PRO A 218 -22.30 16.65 7.36
C PRO A 218 -23.28 15.93 8.28
N LYS A 219 -24.42 15.48 7.74
CA LYS A 219 -25.32 14.58 8.47
C LYS A 219 -24.52 13.30 8.83
N GLY A 220 -24.55 12.92 10.11
CA GLY A 220 -23.86 11.71 10.60
C GLY A 220 -22.64 11.92 11.50
N THR A 221 -22.13 13.15 11.65
CA THR A 221 -20.99 13.41 12.54
C THR A 221 -21.37 13.25 14.01
N VAL A 222 -20.58 12.49 14.78
CA VAL A 222 -20.77 12.33 16.24
C VAL A 222 -20.04 13.46 16.99
N PRO A 223 -20.75 14.36 17.71
CA PRO A 223 -20.17 15.45 18.49
C PRO A 223 -19.16 14.98 19.54
N PHE A 224 -18.15 15.81 19.83
CA PHE A 224 -17.12 15.56 20.85
C PHE A 224 -17.71 15.28 22.25
N SER A 225 -18.77 15.98 22.64
CA SER A 225 -19.43 15.83 23.96
C SER A 225 -20.05 14.45 24.21
N LEU A 226 -20.27 13.63 23.17
CA LEU A 226 -20.74 12.24 23.33
C LEU A 226 -19.59 11.24 23.56
N ARG A 227 -18.32 11.69 23.54
CA ARG A 227 -17.12 10.83 23.68
C ARG A 227 -16.58 10.73 25.10
N GLU A 228 -17.06 11.56 26.03
CA GLU A 228 -16.66 11.55 27.45
C GLU A 228 -17.04 10.24 28.19
N ASN A 229 -17.73 9.29 27.54
CA ASN A 229 -18.17 8.01 28.12
C ASN A 229 -17.58 6.76 27.43
N TRP A 230 -16.41 6.88 26.79
CA TRP A 230 -15.78 5.74 26.14
C TRP A 230 -14.96 4.83 27.08
N ASP A 231 -14.95 5.11 28.38
CA ASP A 231 -14.27 4.27 29.39
C ASP A 231 -14.80 2.82 29.45
N SER A 232 -15.93 2.54 28.78
CA SER A 232 -16.44 1.19 28.56
C SER A 232 -16.30 0.76 27.10
N PRO A 233 -15.81 -0.47 26.80
CA PRO A 233 -15.71 -1.03 25.44
C PRO A 233 -17.03 -1.08 24.64
N ARG A 234 -18.15 -0.63 25.21
CA ARG A 234 -19.51 -0.68 24.66
C ARG A 234 -19.83 0.45 23.68
N HIS A 235 -19.04 1.54 23.61
CA HIS A 235 -19.32 2.68 22.72
C HIS A 235 -18.26 2.91 21.63
N ALA A 236 -17.25 2.04 21.51
CA ALA A 236 -16.18 2.18 20.53
C ALA A 236 -16.64 2.01 19.06
N PRO A 237 -16.00 2.69 18.09
CA PRO A 237 -16.40 2.74 16.70
C PRO A 237 -16.04 1.41 16.09
N VAL A 238 -16.83 0.99 15.12
CA VAL A 238 -16.64 -0.29 14.47
C VAL A 238 -16.42 -0.15 12.99
N LEU A 239 -15.70 -1.14 12.47
CA LEU A 239 -15.70 -1.47 11.06
C LEU A 239 -16.52 -2.74 10.88
N VAL A 240 -17.47 -2.75 9.95
CA VAL A 240 -18.15 -3.97 9.54
C VAL A 240 -17.47 -4.45 8.26
N ALA A 241 -16.74 -5.56 8.29
CA ALA A 241 -15.97 -6.01 7.13
C ALA A 241 -16.42 -7.39 6.66
N HIS A 242 -16.30 -7.66 5.36
CA HIS A 242 -16.39 -9.01 4.81
C HIS A 242 -15.60 -10.00 5.69
N ALA A 243 -16.19 -11.14 6.05
CA ALA A 243 -15.59 -12.03 7.05
C ALA A 243 -14.21 -12.55 6.64
N GLU A 244 -13.98 -12.71 5.33
CA GLU A 244 -12.70 -13.09 4.71
C GLU A 244 -11.98 -11.91 4.02
N ALA A 245 -12.22 -10.68 4.49
CA ALA A 245 -11.52 -9.50 3.99
C ALA A 245 -10.00 -9.65 4.18
N HIS A 246 -9.23 -9.02 3.28
CA HIS A 246 -7.78 -9.02 3.39
C HIS A 246 -7.32 -8.47 4.75
N TYR A 247 -6.32 -9.12 5.36
CA TYR A 247 -5.84 -8.80 6.72
C TYR A 247 -5.42 -7.33 6.89
N SER A 248 -5.14 -6.61 5.80
CA SER A 248 -4.79 -5.18 5.83
C SER A 248 -5.90 -4.30 6.40
N VAL A 249 -7.18 -4.71 6.29
CA VAL A 249 -8.29 -4.01 6.95
C VAL A 249 -8.12 -4.05 8.47
N ALA A 250 -7.75 -5.20 9.01
CA ALA A 250 -7.52 -5.34 10.44
C ALA A 250 -6.26 -4.59 10.92
N ARG A 251 -5.18 -4.63 10.13
CA ARG A 251 -3.99 -3.83 10.41
C ARG A 251 -4.30 -2.34 10.38
N ALA A 252 -5.08 -1.87 9.41
CA ALA A 252 -5.51 -0.48 9.33
C ALA A 252 -6.31 -0.08 10.57
N ALA A 253 -7.26 -0.90 11.02
CA ALA A 253 -7.98 -0.65 12.27
C ALA A 253 -7.06 -0.49 13.49
N GLY A 254 -5.99 -1.30 13.56
CA GLY A 254 -4.95 -1.18 14.60
C GLY A 254 -4.16 0.13 14.49
N ILE A 255 -3.66 0.45 13.30
CA ILE A 255 -2.87 1.68 13.03
C ILE A 255 -3.68 2.94 13.31
N LEU A 256 -4.97 2.93 12.95
CA LEU A 256 -5.88 4.08 13.11
C LEU A 256 -6.34 4.29 14.56
N GLY A 257 -5.93 3.43 15.49
CA GLY A 257 -6.28 3.51 16.91
C GLY A 257 -7.67 2.94 17.25
N LEU A 258 -8.41 2.39 16.29
CA LEU A 258 -9.72 1.75 16.52
C LEU A 258 -9.56 0.44 17.29
N GLY A 259 -8.48 -0.30 17.00
CA GLY A 259 -8.19 -1.60 17.58
C GLY A 259 -8.82 -2.77 16.79
N THR A 260 -8.09 -3.87 16.69
CA THR A 260 -8.48 -5.03 15.86
C THR A 260 -9.74 -5.74 16.35
N ARG A 261 -10.09 -5.60 17.64
CA ARG A 261 -11.33 -6.13 18.23
C ARG A 261 -12.58 -5.35 17.82
N GLN A 262 -12.44 -4.19 17.18
CA GLN A 262 -13.56 -3.38 16.71
C GLN A 262 -14.02 -3.74 15.28
N ILE A 263 -13.52 -4.85 14.75
CA ILE A 263 -13.94 -5.37 13.45
C ILE A 263 -15.08 -6.35 13.68
N VAL A 264 -16.27 -5.95 13.25
CA VAL A 264 -17.44 -6.81 13.18
C VAL A 264 -17.37 -7.57 11.86
N ARG A 265 -17.23 -8.90 11.91
CA ARG A 265 -17.27 -9.74 10.70
C ARG A 265 -18.71 -9.78 10.20
N ALA A 266 -18.92 -9.32 8.96
CA ALA A 266 -20.20 -9.41 8.29
C ALA A 266 -20.58 -10.87 8.06
N GLU A 267 -21.86 -11.19 8.25
CA GLU A 267 -22.35 -12.53 7.94
C GLU A 267 -22.41 -12.73 6.42
N LEU A 268 -22.04 -13.94 5.98
CA LEU A 268 -21.96 -14.30 4.56
C LEU A 268 -23.12 -15.20 4.14
N ASP A 269 -23.48 -15.12 2.86
CA ASP A 269 -24.38 -16.05 2.19
C ASP A 269 -23.67 -17.39 1.88
N ARG A 270 -24.40 -18.32 1.26
CA ARG A 270 -23.86 -19.64 0.87
C ARG A 270 -22.74 -19.59 -0.18
N LEU A 271 -22.54 -18.45 -0.85
CA LEU A 271 -21.49 -18.22 -1.83
C LEU A 271 -20.29 -17.49 -1.22
N GLY A 272 -20.30 -17.25 0.09
CA GLY A 272 -19.24 -16.54 0.79
C GLY A 272 -19.23 -15.03 0.50
N ARG A 273 -20.38 -14.43 0.17
CA ARG A 273 -20.54 -12.99 -0.06
C ARG A 273 -21.29 -12.36 1.10
N ILE A 274 -21.12 -11.07 1.39
CA ILE A 274 -21.92 -10.38 2.40
C ILE A 274 -23.41 -10.52 2.06
N ASP A 275 -24.20 -11.00 3.02
CA ASP A 275 -25.66 -11.06 2.93
C ASP A 275 -26.25 -9.68 3.29
N PRO A 276 -26.91 -8.97 2.35
CA PRO A 276 -27.42 -7.61 2.60
C PRO A 276 -28.48 -7.53 3.70
N GLU A 277 -29.31 -8.56 3.87
CA GLU A 277 -30.34 -8.57 4.91
C GLU A 277 -29.72 -8.74 6.30
N ARG A 278 -28.70 -9.59 6.40
CA ARG A 278 -27.92 -9.75 7.65
C ARG A 278 -27.10 -8.51 7.96
N LEU A 279 -26.54 -7.87 6.94
CA LEU A 279 -25.85 -6.59 7.09
C LEU A 279 -26.81 -5.53 7.65
N ASP A 280 -28.01 -5.38 7.10
CA ASP A 280 -29.03 -4.45 7.58
C ASP A 280 -29.39 -4.69 9.06
N ARG A 281 -29.56 -5.96 9.46
CA ARG A 281 -29.76 -6.33 10.88
C ARG A 281 -28.57 -5.96 11.76
N THR A 282 -27.35 -6.20 11.28
CA THR A 282 -26.11 -5.89 11.99
C THR A 282 -25.97 -4.39 12.22
N LEU A 283 -26.20 -3.56 11.18
CA LEU A 283 -26.12 -2.10 11.30
C LEU A 283 -27.20 -1.55 12.26
N ARG A 284 -28.45 -2.05 12.20
CA ARG A 284 -29.50 -1.69 13.17
C ARG A 284 -29.10 -1.99 14.61
N ARG A 285 -28.55 -3.18 14.86
CA ARG A 285 -28.10 -3.60 16.19
C ARG A 285 -26.99 -2.68 16.72
N LEU A 286 -25.98 -2.41 15.89
CA LEU A 286 -24.85 -1.53 16.26
C LEU A 286 -25.32 -0.10 16.57
N ARG A 287 -26.31 0.40 15.81
CA ARG A 287 -26.94 1.71 16.07
C ARG A 287 -27.69 1.71 17.41
N ALA A 288 -28.46 0.66 17.69
CA ALA A 288 -29.17 0.51 18.97
C ALA A 288 -28.22 0.39 20.17
N GLU A 289 -27.00 -0.13 19.95
CA GLU A 289 -25.91 -0.17 20.92
C GLU A 289 -25.15 1.17 21.06
N ASN A 290 -25.54 2.22 20.33
CA ASN A 290 -24.85 3.51 20.26
C ASN A 290 -23.35 3.39 19.87
N ARG A 291 -23.04 2.46 18.96
CA ARG A 291 -21.68 2.28 18.44
C ARG A 291 -21.52 3.01 17.12
N PRO A 292 -20.60 3.99 17.01
CA PRO A 292 -20.34 4.65 15.73
C PRO A 292 -19.84 3.63 14.70
N ILE A 293 -20.37 3.67 13.48
CA ILE A 293 -19.96 2.73 12.41
C ILE A 293 -19.10 3.52 11.44
N VAL A 294 -17.79 3.28 11.44
CA VAL A 294 -16.82 4.00 10.61
C VAL A 294 -17.02 3.67 9.14
N ALA A 295 -17.16 2.39 8.81
CA ALA A 295 -17.40 1.93 7.45
C ALA A 295 -17.93 0.50 7.41
N VAL A 296 -18.62 0.18 6.32
CA VAL A 296 -18.75 -1.18 5.80
C VAL A 296 -17.63 -1.41 4.78
N VAL A 297 -16.89 -2.50 4.91
CA VAL A 297 -15.83 -2.91 3.96
C VAL A 297 -16.29 -4.14 3.18
N ALA A 298 -16.72 -3.91 1.95
CA ALA A 298 -17.07 -4.96 0.98
C ALA A 298 -15.85 -5.36 0.14
N CYS A 299 -15.88 -6.55 -0.45
CA CYS A 299 -14.82 -7.08 -1.31
C CYS A 299 -15.32 -7.31 -2.74
N SER A 300 -14.61 -6.73 -3.71
CA SER A 300 -14.65 -7.17 -5.11
C SER A 300 -13.48 -8.11 -5.33
N CYS A 301 -13.72 -9.41 -5.13
CA CYS A 301 -12.71 -10.47 -5.05
C CYS A 301 -12.02 -10.57 -3.67
N ALA A 302 -12.68 -11.24 -2.71
CA ALA A 302 -12.10 -11.58 -1.42
C ALA A 302 -10.92 -12.56 -1.59
N THR A 303 -9.74 -12.20 -1.06
CA THR A 303 -8.47 -12.92 -1.27
C THR A 303 -8.55 -14.45 -1.17
N PRO A 304 -9.14 -15.05 -0.10
CA PRO A 304 -9.06 -16.50 0.07
C PRO A 304 -9.98 -17.31 -0.86
N ILE A 305 -11.11 -16.72 -1.29
CA ILE A 305 -12.21 -17.45 -1.95
C ILE A 305 -12.61 -16.87 -3.31
N GLY A 306 -12.06 -15.73 -3.71
CA GLY A 306 -12.41 -15.04 -4.97
C GLY A 306 -13.85 -14.51 -5.01
N ALA A 307 -14.50 -14.33 -3.86
CA ALA A 307 -15.90 -13.91 -3.80
C ALA A 307 -16.07 -12.43 -4.15
N PHE A 308 -17.13 -12.12 -4.89
CA PHE A 308 -17.54 -10.75 -5.19
C PHE A 308 -18.84 -10.44 -4.44
N ASP A 309 -18.78 -9.43 -3.60
CA ASP A 309 -19.94 -8.97 -2.85
C ASP A 309 -20.99 -8.33 -3.76
N PRO A 310 -22.30 -8.42 -3.40
CA PRO A 310 -23.37 -7.74 -4.12
C PRO A 310 -23.35 -6.23 -3.82
N LEU A 311 -22.40 -5.50 -4.44
CA LEU A 311 -22.09 -4.10 -4.11
C LEU A 311 -23.30 -3.18 -4.17
N GLN A 312 -24.19 -3.34 -5.14
CA GLN A 312 -25.39 -2.51 -5.27
C GLN A 312 -26.32 -2.67 -4.06
N SER A 313 -26.63 -3.90 -3.67
CA SER A 313 -27.48 -4.17 -2.50
C SER A 313 -26.82 -3.73 -1.18
N ILE A 314 -25.49 -3.88 -1.07
CA ILE A 314 -24.76 -3.36 0.09
C ILE A 314 -24.79 -1.84 0.12
N ALA A 315 -24.61 -1.16 -1.01
CA ALA A 315 -24.68 0.29 -1.11
C ALA A 315 -26.06 0.83 -0.72
N GLU A 316 -27.15 0.16 -1.12
CA GLU A 316 -28.51 0.50 -0.69
C GLU A 316 -28.67 0.40 0.84
N VAL A 317 -28.12 -0.65 1.46
CA VAL A 317 -28.12 -0.83 2.91
C VAL A 317 -27.27 0.26 3.60
N CYS A 318 -26.06 0.52 3.10
CA CYS A 318 -25.19 1.58 3.61
C CYS A 318 -25.85 2.96 3.53
N HIS A 319 -26.50 3.28 2.41
CA HIS A 319 -27.22 4.54 2.21
C HIS A 319 -28.39 4.68 3.18
N LYS A 320 -29.18 3.62 3.36
CA LYS A 320 -30.29 3.59 4.35
C LYS A 320 -29.82 3.88 5.79
N HIS A 321 -28.61 3.46 6.14
CA HIS A 321 -28.04 3.65 7.49
C HIS A 321 -27.10 4.84 7.61
N ASP A 322 -26.84 5.58 6.53
CA ASP A 322 -25.86 6.67 6.49
C ASP A 322 -24.46 6.21 6.93
N VAL A 323 -23.98 5.11 6.33
CA VAL A 323 -22.69 4.49 6.64
C VAL A 323 -21.78 4.51 5.42
N TRP A 324 -20.51 4.88 5.62
CA TRP A 324 -19.49 4.84 4.57
C TRP A 324 -19.32 3.43 4.00
N LEU A 325 -19.30 3.30 2.68
CA LEU A 325 -18.98 2.05 1.99
C LEU A 325 -17.57 2.14 1.41
N HIS A 326 -16.68 1.26 1.87
CA HIS A 326 -15.39 1.00 1.24
C HIS A 326 -15.44 -0.31 0.45
N VAL A 327 -15.00 -0.29 -0.81
CA VAL A 327 -14.91 -1.47 -1.66
C VAL A 327 -13.44 -1.82 -1.85
N ALA A 328 -13.01 -2.93 -1.26
CA ALA A 328 -11.68 -3.48 -1.46
C ALA A 328 -11.64 -4.27 -2.79
N ALA A 329 -11.17 -3.59 -3.85
CA ALA A 329 -11.06 -4.11 -5.21
C ALA A 329 -9.60 -4.19 -5.69
N ALA A 330 -8.67 -4.59 -4.81
CA ALA A 330 -7.25 -4.64 -5.16
C ALA A 330 -6.91 -5.76 -6.16
N HIS A 331 -7.74 -6.80 -6.23
CA HIS A 331 -7.52 -7.97 -7.09
C HIS A 331 -8.57 -8.15 -8.19
N GLY A 332 -9.85 -7.90 -7.89
CA GLY A 332 -10.99 -8.16 -8.78
C GLY A 332 -11.33 -7.06 -9.76
#